data_AF-A0A2N3TAA8-F1
#
_entry.id   AF-A0A2N3TAA8-F1
#
_cell.length_a   1.000
_cell.length_b   1.000
_cell.length_c   1.000
_cell.angle_alpha   90.00
_cell.angle_beta   90.00
_cell.angle_gamma   90.00
#
_symmetry.space_group_name_H-M   'P 1'
#
loop_
_entity.id
_entity.type
_entity.pdbx_description
1 polymer ?
#
loop_
_entity_poly.entity_id
_entity_poly.type
_entity_poly.pdbx_seq_one_letter_code
_entity_poly.pdbx_strand_id
1 'polypeptide(L)' 'MEFMEIRDNKGTIHYINPNHISAICEIGDQCKINLMGQDYMVTQETLKEVKLHLTSFRH' A
#
# COMPACT_ATOMS: atom_id res chain seq x y z
N MET A 1 -5.26 -15.40 -6.99
CA MET A 1 -5.23 -14.30 -6.00
C MET A 1 -3.94 -13.55 -6.28
N GLU A 2 -4.02 -12.37 -6.89
CA GLU A 2 -2.82 -11.57 -7.16
C GLU A 2 -2.38 -10.87 -5.86
N PHE A 3 -1.14 -11.12 -5.48
CA PHE A 3 -0.48 -10.39 -4.40
C PHE A 3 0.30 -9.23 -5.01
N MET A 4 0.23 -8.07 -4.34
CA MET A 4 0.99 -6.88 -4.67
C MET A 4 2.22 -6.81 -3.77
N GLU A 5 3.37 -6.45 -4.35
CA GLU A 5 4.57 -6.11 -3.61
C GLU A 5 4.45 -4.67 -3.09
N ILE A 6 4.67 -4.45 -1.79
CA ILE A 6 4.88 -3.13 -1.21
C ILE A 6 6.21 -3.09 -0.48
N ARG A 7 6.89 -1.93 -0.54
CA ARG A 7 8.10 -1.68 0.24
C ARG A 7 7.79 -0.73 1.39
N ASP A 8 8.09 -1.18 2.60
CA ASP A 8 7.97 -0.34 3.78
C ASP A 8 9.09 0.70 3.84
N ASN A 9 8.97 1.67 4.75
CA ASN A 9 9.96 2.74 4.91
C ASN A 9 11.32 2.27 5.47
N LYS A 10 11.45 1.00 5.87
CA LYS A 10 12.71 0.36 6.27
C LYS A 10 13.34 -0.43 5.13
N GLY A 11 12.71 -0.47 3.96
CA GLY A 11 13.16 -1.23 2.80
C GLY A 11 12.72 -2.70 2.81
N THR A 12 11.91 -3.12 3.78
CA THR A 12 11.36 -4.48 3.83
C THR A 12 10.28 -4.62 2.77
N ILE A 13 10.32 -5.74 2.04
CA ILE A 13 9.30 -6.10 1.07
C ILE A 13 8.20 -6.90 1.77
N HIS A 14 6.95 -6.51 1.54
CA HIS A 14 5.76 -7.23 2.00
C HIS A 14 4.89 -7.58 0.78
N TYR A 15 4.31 -8.78 0.77
CA TYR A 15 3.34 -9.19 -0.23
C TYR A 15 1.94 -9.11 0.37
N ILE A 16 1.11 -8.24 -0.20
CA ILE A 16 -0.21 -7.89 0.34
C ILE A 16 -1.30 -8.23 -0.66
N ASN A 17 -2.50 -8.56 -0.18
CA ASN A 17 -3.67 -8.61 -1.05
C ASN A 17 -4.25 -7.19 -1.16
N PRO A 18 -4.28 -6.56 -2.36
CA PRO A 18 -4.81 -5.20 -2.50
C PRO A 18 -6.29 -5.10 -2.10
N ASN A 19 -7.06 -6.20 -2.18
CA ASN A 19 -8.46 -6.23 -1.73
C ASN A 19 -8.62 -6.11 -0.21
N HIS A 20 -7.55 -6.29 0.57
CA HIS A 20 -7.55 -6.16 2.02
C HIS A 20 -7.18 -4.75 2.49
N ILE A 21 -6.85 -3.85 1.56
CA ILE A 21 -6.58 -2.45 1.87
C ILE A 21 -7.89 -1.79 2.30
N SER A 22 -7.96 -1.42 3.57
CA SER A 22 -9.13 -0.74 4.14
C SER A 22 -8.99 0.78 4.06
N ALA A 23 -7.76 1.30 4.15
CA ALA A 23 -7.48 2.73 4.08
C ALA A 23 -6.05 3.01 3.60
N ILE A 24 -5.89 4.15 2.95
CA ILE A 24 -4.59 4.72 2.57
C ILE A 24 -4.54 6.14 3.16
N CYS A 25 -3.47 6.47 3.87
CA CYS A 25 -3.31 7.77 4.51
C CYS A 25 -1.94 8.38 4.19
N GLU A 26 -1.93 9.69 3.97
CA GLU A 26 -0.73 10.51 3.81
C GLU A 26 -0.75 11.58 4.91
N ILE A 27 0.24 11.55 5.79
CA ILE A 27 0.36 12.49 6.90
C ILE A 27 1.76 13.10 6.84
N GLY A 28 1.85 14.34 6.33
CA GLY A 28 3.12 14.99 6.04
C GLY A 28 3.94 14.17 5.05
N ASP A 29 5.19 13.84 5.42
CA ASP A 29 6.09 13.01 4.61
C ASP A 29 5.88 11.50 4.81
N GLN A 30 4.94 11.10 5.65
CA GLN A 30 4.68 9.71 5.97
C GLN A 30 3.49 9.16 5.18
N CYS A 31 3.69 8.00 4.55
CA CYS A 31 2.62 7.26 3.88
C CYS A 31 2.29 6.00 4.66
N LYS A 32 1.00 5.71 4.82
CA LYS A 32 0.50 4.56 5.57
C LYS A 32 -0.58 3.83 4.80
N ILE A 33 -0.53 2.50 4.81
CA ILE A 33 -1.56 1.63 4.26
C ILE A 33 -2.11 0.80 5.42
N ASN A 34 -3.42 0.81 5.62
CA ASN A 34 -4.09 -0.09 6.55
C ASN A 34 -4.58 -1.34 5.82
N LEU A 35 -4.15 -2.50 6.31
CA LEU A 35 -4.52 -3.82 5.81
C LEU A 35 -5.20 -4.57 6.95
N MET A 36 -6.53 -4.72 6.88
CA MET A 36 -7.32 -5.43 7.90
C MET A 36 -7.02 -5.00 9.35
N GLY A 37 -6.78 -3.72 9.59
CA GLY A 37 -6.47 -3.19 10.92
C GLY A 37 -4.97 -3.13 11.26
N GLN A 38 -4.09 -3.65 10.41
CA GLN A 38 -2.64 -3.49 10.55
C GLN A 38 -2.12 -2.33 9.70
N ASP A 39 -1.30 -1.48 10.32
CA ASP A 39 -0.73 -0.31 9.68
C ASP A 39 0.69 -0.59 9.13
N TYR A 40 0.88 -0.33 7.84
CA TYR A 40 2.16 -0.43 7.15
C TYR A 40 2.63 0.96 6.74
N MET A 41 3.77 1.38 7.30
CA MET A 41 4.41 2.63 6.91
C MET A 41 5.23 2.40 5.64
N VAL A 42 4.83 3.04 4.54
CA VAL A 42 5.43 2.84 3.22
C VAL A 42 6.09 4.11 2.72
N THR A 43 6.87 3.97 1.65
CA THR A 43 7.43 5.13 0.95
C THR A 43 6.38 5.80 0.06
N GLN A 44 6.59 7.06 -0.32
CA GLN A 44 5.74 7.75 -1.30
C GLN A 44 5.73 7.06 -2.66
N GLU A 45 6.86 6.44 -3.06
CA GLU A 45 6.97 5.69 -4.31
C GLU A 45 6.04 4.48 -4.30
N THR A 46 6.15 3.64 -3.28
CA THR A 46 5.26 2.49 -3.07
C THR A 46 3.79 2.91 -3.01
N LEU A 47 3.47 4.04 -2.37
CA LEU A 47 2.11 4.54 -2.33
C LEU A 47 1.55 4.86 -3.74
N LYS A 48 2.37 5.45 -4.62
CA LYS A 48 1.97 5.76 -5.99
C LYS A 48 1.68 4.49 -6.78
N GLU A 49 2.53 3.46 -6.65
CA GLU A 49 2.34 2.16 -7.30
C GLU A 49 1.05 1.49 -6.85
N VAL A 50 0.79 1.48 -5.53
CA VAL A 50 -0.44 0.94 -4.94
C VAL A 50 -1.66 1.65 -5.50
N LYS A 51 -1.65 2.99 -5.56
CA LYS A 51 -2.76 3.78 -6.11
C LYS A 51 -3.01 3.48 -7.59
N LEU A 52 -1.95 3.39 -8.40
CA LEU A 52 -2.05 3.06 -9.82
C LEU A 52 -2.72 1.70 -10.03
N HIS A 53 -2.26 0.69 -9.30
CA HIS A 53 -2.84 -0.64 -9.38
C HIS A 53 -4.32 -0.64 -8.96
N LEU A 54 -4.67 0.00 -7.85
CA LEU A 54 -6.07 0.10 -7.41
C LEU A 54 -6.97 0.84 -8.42
N THR A 55 -6.44 1.81 -9.17
CA THR A 55 -7.18 2.46 -10.25
C THR A 55 -7.35 1.55 -11.48
N SER A 56 -6.35 0.74 -11.82
CA SER A 56 -6.42 -0.19 -12.95
C SER A 56 -7.43 -1.32 -12.76
N PHE A 57 -7.70 -1.74 -11.52
CA PHE A 57 -8.68 -2.79 -11.20
C PHE A 57 -10.14 -2.32 -11.18
N ARG A 58 -10.41 -1.02 -11.34
CA ARG A 58 -11.76 -0.43 -11.25
C ARG A 58 -12.53 -0.37 -12.59
N HIS A 59 -12.07 -1.06 -13.63
CA HIS A 59 -12.70 -1.09 -14.97
C HIS A 59 -13.36 -2.42 -15.30
#